data_AF-A0A522CWT4-F1
#
_entry.id   AF-A0A522CWT4-F1
#
_cell.length_a   1.000
_cell.length_b   1.000
_cell.length_c   1.000
_cell.angle_alpha   90.00
_cell.angle_beta   90.00
_cell.angle_gamma   90.00
#
_symmetry.space_group_name_H-M   'P 1'
#
loop_
_entity.id
_entity.type
_entity.pdbx_description
1 polymer ?
#
loop_
_entity_poly.entity_id
_entity_poly.type
_entity_poly.pdbx_seq_one_letter_code
_entity_poly.pdbx_strand_id
1 'polypeptide(L)'
;MLDRFYLPMLALCAIAAVALALVWPQGLGDRSPAPFGHEPVQRTAERQAAMRRETEAAQRRVDQAREAVRNIQNQAIAPSQ
;
A
#
# COMPACT_ATOMS: atom_id res chain seq x y z
N MET A 1 9.80 25.19 -42.47
CA MET A 1 10.42 24.00 -41.84
C MET A 1 9.79 23.78 -40.48
N LEU A 2 8.55 23.29 -40.44
CA LEU A 2 7.89 22.92 -39.19
C LEU A 2 8.50 21.65 -38.58
N ASP A 3 9.14 20.81 -39.42
CA ASP A 3 9.80 19.56 -39.03
C ASP A 3 10.87 19.73 -37.95
N ARG A 4 11.55 20.89 -37.89
CA ARG A 4 12.55 21.18 -36.85
C ARG A 4 11.94 21.39 -35.47
N PHE A 5 10.63 21.65 -35.39
CA PHE A 5 9.90 21.82 -34.13
C PHE A 5 9.18 20.55 -33.69
N TYR A 6 9.04 19.55 -34.57
CA TYR A 6 8.33 18.32 -34.25
C TYR A 6 8.97 17.57 -33.07
N LEU A 7 10.27 17.27 -33.16
CA LEU A 7 10.97 16.54 -32.08
C LEU A 7 11.04 17.32 -30.76
N PRO A 8 11.33 18.64 -30.74
CA PRO A 8 11.24 19.45 -29.52
C PRO A 8 9.84 19.50 -28.90
N MET A 9 8.78 19.65 -29.70
CA MET A 9 7.40 19.60 -29.20
C MET A 9 7.06 18.24 -28.63
N LEU A 10 7.47 17.16 -29.29
CA LEU A 10 7.26 15.80 -28.79
C LEU A 10 7.97 15.57 -27.46
N ALA A 11 9.20 16.07 -27.31
CA ALA A 11 9.93 16.02 -26.04
C ALA A 11 9.21 16.80 -24.93
N LEU A 12 8.69 17.99 -25.24
CA LEU A 12 7.87 18.78 -24.30
C LEU A 12 6.60 18.03 -23.88
N CYS A 13 5.89 17.42 -24.82
CA CYS A 13 4.71 16.61 -24.53
C CYS A 13 5.06 15.40 -23.66
N ALA A 14 6.18 14.73 -23.92
CA ALA A 14 6.64 13.60 -23.11
C ALA A 14 6.96 14.04 -21.67
N ILE A 15 7.66 15.16 -21.49
CA ILE A 15 7.95 15.73 -20.16
C ILE A 15 6.64 16.08 -19.44
N ALA A 16 5.68 16.70 -20.14
CA ALA A 16 4.38 17.03 -19.57
C ALA A 16 3.60 15.78 -19.11
N ALA A 17 3.63 14.71 -19.91
CA ALA A 17 2.98 13.44 -19.55
C ALA A 17 3.63 12.81 -18.30
N VAL A 18 4.96 12.82 -18.21
CA VAL A 18 5.68 12.32 -17.02
C VAL A 18 5.35 13.17 -15.79
N ALA A 19 5.35 14.50 -15.92
CA ALA A 19 5.02 15.39 -14.82
C ALA A 19 3.59 15.16 -14.30
N LEU A 20 2.62 14.95 -15.20
CA LEU A 20 1.24 14.62 -14.83
C LEU A 20 1.13 13.24 -14.16
N ALA A 21 1.90 12.25 -14.60
CA ALA A 21 1.93 10.94 -13.96
C ALA A 21 2.46 10.99 -12.52
N LEU A 22 3.44 11.86 -12.25
CA LEU A 22 3.99 12.07 -10.91
C LEU A 22 3.04 12.79 -9.94
N VAL A 23 2.02 13.49 -10.45
CA VAL A 23 0.96 14.10 -9.62
C VAL A 23 0.04 13.03 -9.01
N TRP A 24 -0.03 11.82 -9.60
CA TRP A 24 -0.84 10.76 -9.04
C TRP A 24 -0.20 10.18 -7.76
N PRO A 25 -0.96 9.99 -6.67
CA PRO A 25 -0.43 9.38 -5.46
C PRO A 25 0.06 7.96 -5.75
N GLN A 26 1.33 7.69 -5.45
CA GLN A 26 2.00 6.41 -5.72
C GLN A 26 1.61 5.30 -4.71
N GLY A 27 0.69 5.61 -3.77
CA GLY A 27 0.19 4.69 -2.75
C GLY A 27 -1.32 4.51 -2.83
N LEU A 28 -1.79 3.26 -2.69
CA LEU A 28 -3.22 2.96 -2.55
C LEU A 28 -3.78 3.66 -1.30
N GLY A 29 -4.67 4.64 -1.50
CA GLY A 29 -5.32 5.37 -0.41
C GLY A 29 -4.65 6.68 -0.01
N ASP A 30 -3.63 7.15 -0.73
CA ASP A 30 -3.12 8.51 -0.56
C ASP A 30 -3.96 9.53 -1.35
N ARG A 31 -4.05 10.75 -0.81
CA ARG A 31 -4.84 11.82 -1.39
C ARG A 31 -4.12 12.42 -2.60
N SER A 32 -4.82 12.57 -3.73
CA SER A 32 -4.28 13.32 -4.87
C SER A 32 -4.09 14.81 -4.53
N PRO A 33 -3.06 15.48 -5.06
CA PRO A 33 -2.83 16.91 -4.82
C PRO A 33 -3.96 17.79 -5.38
N ALA A 34 -4.34 18.85 -4.67
CA ALA A 34 -5.34 19.81 -5.14
C ALA A 34 -4.92 20.46 -6.48
N PRO A 35 -5.86 20.76 -7.41
CA PRO A 35 -7.33 20.66 -7.29
C PRO A 35 -7.89 19.25 -7.56
N PHE A 36 -7.04 18.24 -7.77
CA PHE A 36 -7.48 16.89 -8.12
C PHE A 36 -7.69 16.03 -6.86
N GLY A 37 -8.74 15.20 -6.86
CA GLY A 37 -9.00 14.20 -5.81
C GLY A 37 -9.83 14.68 -4.61
N HIS A 38 -10.39 13.69 -3.90
CA HIS A 38 -11.18 13.87 -2.68
C HIS A 38 -10.51 13.14 -1.51
N GLU A 39 -10.91 13.45 -0.27
CA GLU A 39 -10.35 12.80 0.91
C GLU A 39 -10.63 11.28 0.84
N PRO A 40 -9.59 10.42 0.87
CA PRO A 40 -9.76 8.98 0.81
C PRO A 40 -10.56 8.47 2.00
N VAL A 41 -11.53 7.58 1.75
CA VAL A 41 -12.32 6.93 2.83
C VAL A 41 -11.42 6.17 3.80
N GLN A 42 -10.26 5.67 3.34
CA GLN A 42 -9.25 5.02 4.18
C GLN A 42 -8.61 5.95 5.21
N ARG A 43 -8.60 7.28 4.97
CA ARG A 43 -8.03 8.27 5.88
C ARG A 43 -8.99 8.71 6.98
N THR A 44 -10.28 8.36 6.91
CA THR A 44 -11.19 8.71 8.00
C THR A 44 -10.78 8.00 9.30
N ALA A 45 -10.88 8.70 10.42
CA ALA A 45 -10.49 8.17 11.73
C ALA A 45 -11.22 6.85 12.05
N GLU A 46 -12.49 6.74 11.65
CA GLU A 46 -13.31 5.54 11.81
C GLU A 46 -12.74 4.34 11.03
N ARG A 47 -12.37 4.52 9.76
CA ARG A 47 -11.78 3.44 8.93
C ARG A 47 -10.41 3.03 9.40
N GLN A 48 -9.57 3.97 9.84
CA GLN A 48 -8.27 3.65 10.42
C GLN A 48 -8.43 2.85 11.71
N ALA A 49 -9.39 3.23 12.58
CA ALA A 49 -9.66 2.49 13.81
C ALA A 49 -10.17 1.07 13.51
N ALA A 50 -11.05 0.90 12.53
CA ALA A 50 -11.53 -0.41 12.10
C ALA A 50 -10.38 -1.29 11.55
N MET A 51 -9.53 -0.74 10.69
CA MET A 51 -8.39 -1.45 10.11
C MET A 51 -7.37 -1.89 11.17
N ARG A 52 -7.10 -1.04 12.17
CA ARG A 52 -6.22 -1.39 13.30
C ARG A 52 -6.80 -2.56 14.11
N ARG A 53 -8.10 -2.51 14.44
CA ARG A 53 -8.78 -3.60 15.16
C ARG A 53 -8.72 -4.92 14.41
N GLU A 54 -8.94 -4.89 13.10
CA GLU A 54 -8.87 -6.07 12.24
C GLU A 54 -7.44 -6.64 12.19
N THR A 55 -6.44 -5.75 12.07
CA THR A 55 -5.02 -6.13 12.07
C THR A 55 -4.60 -6.74 13.40
N GLU A 56 -5.01 -6.16 14.54
CA GLU A 56 -4.77 -6.70 15.88
C GLU A 56 -5.45 -8.05 16.09
N ALA A 57 -6.68 -8.23 15.59
CA ALA A 57 -7.37 -9.50 15.65
C ALA A 57 -6.67 -10.58 14.81
N ALA A 58 -6.20 -10.22 13.60
CA ALA A 58 -5.44 -11.11 12.74
C ALA A 58 -4.10 -11.50 13.38
N GLN A 59 -3.37 -10.53 13.96
CA GLN A 59 -2.10 -10.76 14.62
C GLN A 59 -2.25 -11.73 15.81
N ARG A 60 -3.27 -11.53 16.65
CA ARG A 60 -3.57 -12.46 17.75
C ARG A 60 -3.82 -13.89 17.26
N ARG A 61 -4.53 -14.08 16.15
CA ARG A 61 -4.77 -15.41 15.56
C ARG A 61 -3.45 -16.04 15.07
N VAL A 62 -2.58 -15.26 14.45
CA VAL A 62 -1.27 -15.74 13.99
C VAL A 62 -0.39 -16.14 15.16
N ASP A 63 -0.37 -15.35 16.24
CA ASP A 63 0.44 -15.66 17.42
C ASP A 63 -0.06 -16.92 18.14
N GLN A 64 -1.38 -17.07 18.30
CA GLN A 64 -1.99 -18.30 18.82
C GLN A 64 -1.66 -19.53 17.97
N ALA A 65 -1.71 -19.40 16.64
CA ALA A 65 -1.34 -20.50 15.74
C ALA A 65 0.15 -20.87 15.89
N ARG A 66 1.03 -19.88 16.03
CA ARG A 66 2.47 -20.11 16.28
C ARG A 66 2.72 -20.80 17.61
N GLU A 67 2.02 -20.41 18.67
CA GLU A 67 2.11 -21.04 19.99
C GLU A 67 1.63 -22.50 19.96
N ALA A 68 0.49 -22.77 19.31
CA ALA A 68 -0.02 -24.12 19.15
C ALA A 68 0.99 -25.03 18.41
N VAL A 69 1.59 -24.53 17.32
CA VAL A 69 2.64 -25.26 16.59
C VAL A 69 3.87 -25.52 17.46
N ARG A 70 4.33 -24.53 18.23
CA ARG A 70 5.46 -24.70 19.16
C ARG A 70 5.17 -25.76 20.22
N ASN A 71 3.97 -25.77 20.79
CA ASN A 71 3.57 -26.76 21.78
C ASN A 71 3.54 -28.18 21.22
N ILE A 72 3.02 -28.36 20.00
CA ILE A 72 3.02 -29.65 19.30
C ILE A 72 4.46 -30.12 19.05
N GLN A 73 5.35 -29.23 18.60
CA GLN A 73 6.76 -29.57 18.40
C GLN A 73 7.44 -29.98 19.71
N ASN A 74 7.22 -29.25 20.80
CA ASN A 74 7.79 -29.57 22.11
C ASN A 74 7.28 -30.92 22.64
N GLN A 75 5.99 -31.22 22.47
CA GLN A 75 5.42 -32.53 22.84
C GLN A 75 5.91 -33.68 21.98
N ALA A 76 6.31 -33.44 20.73
CA ALA A 76 6.89 -34.45 19.85
C ALA A 76 8.38 -34.73 20.14
N ILE A 77 9.09 -33.78 20.75
CA ILE A 77 10.51 -33.91 21.13
C ILE A 77 10.68 -34.50 22.55
N ALA A 78 9.74 -34.24 23.47
CA ALA A 78 9.74 -34.77 24.83
C ALA A 78 9.30 -36.25 25.07
N PRO A 79 8.70 -37.03 24.14
CA PRO A 79 8.20 -38.37 24.44
C PRO A 79 9.29 -39.45 24.35
N SER A 80 10.56 -39.07 24.21
CA SER A 80 11.72 -39.96 24.03
C SER A 80 12.72 -39.94 25.20
N GLN A 81 12.34 -39.41 26.37
CA GLN A 81 13.13 -39.44 27.62
C GLN A 81 12.40 -40.26 28.70
#